data_AF-A0A1Q7X594-F1
#
_entry.id   AF-A0A1Q7X594-F1
#
_cell.length_a   1.000
_cell.length_b   1.000
_cell.length_c   1.000
_cell.angle_alpha   90.00
_cell.angle_beta   90.00
_cell.angle_gamma   90.00
#
_symmetry.space_group_name_H-M   'P 1'
#
loop_
_entity.id
_entity.type
_entity.pdbx_description
1 polymer ?
#
loop_
_entity_poly.entity_id
_entity_poly.type
_entity_poly.pdbx_seq_one_letter_code
_entity_poly.pdbx_strand_id
1 'polypeptide(L)'
;MSVVRGQRLVLDSSSRPQPDALTNSEAFLASISSCGVTLIEMYAQEAGIPVARMAVTIEGVRTAAEPARFSRITMRFEIAGVSQPQAEALVETYRGR
;
A
#
# COMPACT_ATOMS: atom_id res chain seq x y z
N MET A 1 -17.22 -7.83 13.86
CA MET A 1 -16.76 -6.46 14.18
C MET A 1 -15.36 -6.56 14.79
N SER A 2 -14.38 -5.89 14.20
CA SER A 2 -12.98 -5.97 14.61
C SER A 2 -12.58 -4.73 15.43
N VAL A 3 -11.79 -4.92 16.50
CA VAL A 3 -11.29 -3.84 17.36
C VAL A 3 -9.80 -3.99 17.56
N VAL A 4 -9.04 -2.92 17.29
CA VAL A 4 -7.58 -2.88 17.48
C VAL A 4 -7.21 -1.54 18.09
N ARG A 5 -6.45 -1.54 19.19
CA ARG A 5 -6.02 -0.30 19.89
C ARG A 5 -7.17 0.69 20.15
N GLY A 6 -8.35 0.17 20.48
CA GLY A 6 -9.56 0.99 20.71
C GLY A 6 -10.25 1.53 19.45
N GLN A 7 -9.71 1.28 18.27
CA GLN A 7 -10.32 1.65 16.99
C GLN A 7 -11.26 0.54 16.52
N ARG A 8 -12.48 0.90 16.12
CA ARG A 8 -13.45 -0.02 15.51
C ARG A 8 -13.26 -0.02 14.00
N LEU A 9 -13.05 -1.20 13.42
CA LEU A 9 -12.98 -1.39 11.97
C LEU A 9 -14.18 -2.20 11.48
N VAL A 10 -14.89 -1.65 10.52
CA VAL A 10 -15.93 -2.34 9.76
C VAL A 10 -15.26 -2.89 8.51
N LEU A 11 -15.16 -4.22 8.43
CA LEU A 11 -14.58 -4.92 7.31
C LEU A 11 -15.56 -5.98 6.82
N ASP A 12 -15.58 -6.19 5.52
CA ASP A 12 -16.44 -7.17 4.88
C ASP A 12 -15.66 -8.33 4.22
N SER A 13 -16.38 -9.40 3.90
CA SER A 13 -15.83 -10.56 3.22
C SER A 13 -15.33 -10.21 1.82
N SER A 14 -14.07 -10.54 1.54
CA SER A 14 -13.50 -10.36 0.21
C SER A 14 -14.09 -11.29 -0.84
N SER A 15 -14.78 -12.35 -0.44
CA SER A 15 -15.46 -13.26 -1.36
C SER A 15 -16.88 -12.79 -1.72
N ARG A 16 -17.44 -11.83 -0.97
CA ARG A 16 -18.80 -11.29 -1.17
C ARG A 16 -18.85 -9.80 -0.77
N PRO A 17 -18.18 -8.91 -1.51
CA PRO A 17 -18.06 -7.50 -1.15
C PRO A 17 -19.42 -6.79 -1.13
N GLN A 18 -19.66 -6.00 -0.10
CA GLN A 18 -20.73 -5.00 0.01
C GLN A 18 -20.15 -3.59 -0.13
N PRO A 19 -20.94 -2.61 -0.63
CA PRO A 19 -20.45 -1.26 -0.91
C PRO A 19 -20.25 -0.37 0.34
N ASP A 20 -20.73 -0.79 1.51
CA ASP A 20 -20.76 0.02 2.73
C ASP A 20 -19.52 -0.17 3.64
N ALA A 21 -18.62 -1.08 3.29
CA ALA A 21 -17.40 -1.35 4.04
C ALA A 21 -16.25 -1.78 3.14
N LEU A 22 -15.01 -1.54 3.58
CA LEU A 22 -13.84 -2.12 2.94
C LEU A 22 -13.85 -3.64 3.13
N THR A 23 -13.49 -4.39 2.11
CA THR A 23 -13.20 -5.81 2.30
C THR A 23 -11.91 -6.00 3.09
N ASN A 24 -11.74 -7.17 3.71
CA ASN A 24 -10.48 -7.55 4.37
C ASN A 24 -9.26 -7.39 3.45
N SER A 25 -9.43 -7.66 2.15
CA SER A 25 -8.37 -7.59 1.14
C SER A 25 -8.00 -6.17 0.78
N GLU A 26 -9.00 -5.29 0.60
CA GLU A 26 -8.76 -3.88 0.34
C GLU A 26 -8.10 -3.22 1.55
N ALA A 27 -8.57 -3.51 2.76
CA ALA A 27 -7.94 -2.99 3.98
C ALA A 27 -6.49 -3.47 4.12
N PHE A 28 -6.20 -4.73 3.77
CA PHE A 28 -4.84 -5.27 3.76
C PHE A 28 -3.94 -4.57 2.73
N LEU A 29 -4.39 -4.45 1.47
CA LEU A 29 -3.63 -3.76 0.42
C LEU A 29 -3.43 -2.27 0.75
N ALA A 30 -4.45 -1.59 1.26
CA ALA A 30 -4.35 -0.21 1.70
C ALA A 30 -3.28 -0.05 2.79
N SER A 31 -3.23 -0.97 3.75
CA SER A 31 -2.22 -0.98 4.81
C SER A 31 -0.80 -1.19 4.26
N ILE A 32 -0.61 -2.07 3.27
CA ILE A 32 0.69 -2.25 2.57
C ILE A 32 1.10 -0.95 1.87
N SER A 33 0.19 -0.34 1.11
CA SER A 33 0.50 0.90 0.39
C SER A 33 0.87 2.06 1.33
N SER A 34 0.15 2.21 2.44
CA SER A 34 0.45 3.21 3.46
C SER A 34 1.82 2.97 4.10
N CYS A 35 2.18 1.70 4.38
CA CYS A 35 3.49 1.37 4.90
C CYS A 35 4.61 1.79 3.94
N GLY A 36 4.44 1.51 2.64
CA GLY A 36 5.40 1.92 1.61
C GLY A 36 5.58 3.44 1.53
N VAL A 37 4.49 4.21 1.62
CA VAL A 37 4.55 5.69 1.69
C VAL A 37 5.37 6.14 2.89
N THR A 38 5.02 5.69 4.09
CA THR A 38 5.69 6.12 5.32
C THR A 38 7.17 5.77 5.35
N LEU A 39 7.55 4.58 4.85
CA LEU A 39 8.94 4.15 4.79
C LEU A 39 9.75 5.01 3.80
N ILE A 40 9.21 5.28 2.62
CA ILE A 40 9.89 6.10 1.61
C ILE A 40 10.02 7.55 2.07
N GLU A 41 8.98 8.13 2.71
CA GLU A 41 9.05 9.49 3.25
C GLU A 41 10.12 9.63 4.35
N MET A 42 10.17 8.67 5.27
CA MET A 42 11.20 8.62 6.31
C MET A 42 12.60 8.59 5.70
N TYR A 43 12.83 7.70 4.74
CA TYR A 43 14.14 7.57 4.09
C TYR A 43 14.50 8.81 3.26
N ALA A 44 13.55 9.38 2.52
CA ALA A 44 13.75 10.61 1.76
C ALA A 44 14.19 11.76 2.68
N GLN A 45 13.58 11.87 3.86
CA GLN A 45 13.97 12.85 4.87
C GLN A 45 15.40 12.62 5.37
N GLU A 46 15.77 11.38 5.70
CA GLU A 46 17.14 11.03 6.13
C GLU A 46 18.19 11.30 5.06
N ALA A 47 17.87 11.06 3.79
CA ALA A 47 18.75 11.27 2.65
C ALA A 47 18.77 12.71 2.10
N GLY A 48 17.96 13.62 2.66
CA GLY A 48 17.84 15.00 2.18
C GLY A 48 17.19 15.13 0.79
N ILE A 49 16.37 14.16 0.38
CA ILE A 49 15.67 14.16 -0.91
C ILE A 49 14.33 14.92 -0.76
N PRO A 50 14.07 15.98 -1.56
CA PRO A 50 12.93 16.87 -1.36
C PRO A 50 11.64 16.31 -2.01
N VAL A 51 11.10 15.23 -1.46
CA VAL A 51 9.78 14.72 -1.88
C VAL A 51 8.70 15.74 -1.52
N ALA A 52 7.98 16.24 -2.53
CA ALA A 52 6.92 17.22 -2.36
C ALA A 52 5.54 16.57 -2.13
N ARG A 53 5.30 15.44 -2.79
CA ARG A 53 4.10 14.61 -2.62
C ARG A 53 4.39 13.18 -3.06
N MET A 54 3.67 12.23 -2.51
CA MET A 54 3.70 10.85 -2.96
C MET A 54 2.29 10.24 -2.93
N ALA A 55 1.96 9.49 -3.96
CA ALA A 55 0.75 8.68 -4.02
C ALA A 55 1.12 7.25 -4.42
N VAL A 56 0.36 6.28 -3.91
CA VAL A 56 0.54 4.86 -4.25
C VAL A 56 -0.79 4.27 -4.64
N THR A 57 -0.83 3.69 -5.84
CA THR A 57 -1.93 2.81 -6.25
C THR A 57 -1.46 1.38 -6.07
N ILE A 58 -2.27 0.55 -5.40
CA ILE A 58 -1.98 -0.88 -5.18
C ILE A 58 -3.13 -1.74 -5.72
N GLU A 59 -2.76 -2.77 -6.47
CA GLU A 59 -3.70 -3.74 -7.02
C GLU A 59 -3.26 -5.15 -6.66
N GLY A 60 -4.20 -5.97 -6.18
CA GLY A 60 -3.97 -7.37 -5.86
C GLY A 60 -4.85 -8.28 -6.71
N VAL A 61 -4.24 -9.24 -7.40
CA VAL A 61 -4.96 -10.24 -8.20
C VAL A 61 -5.01 -11.56 -7.43
N ARG A 62 -6.18 -12.20 -7.41
CA ARG A 62 -6.40 -13.55 -6.89
C ARG A 62 -6.97 -14.44 -7.97
N THR A 63 -6.66 -15.73 -7.91
CA THR A 63 -7.28 -16.72 -8.81
C THR A 63 -8.47 -17.38 -8.10
N ALA A 64 -9.43 -17.87 -8.87
CA ALA A 64 -10.55 -18.63 -8.32
C ALA A 64 -10.10 -19.96 -7.68
N ALA A 65 -8.97 -20.51 -8.14
CA ALA A 65 -8.37 -21.73 -7.59
C ALA A 65 -7.75 -21.51 -6.19
N GLU A 66 -7.24 -20.30 -5.92
CA GLU A 66 -6.59 -19.94 -4.66
C GLU A 66 -7.13 -18.61 -4.09
N PRO A 67 -8.42 -18.55 -3.68
CA PRO A 67 -9.08 -17.30 -3.31
C PRO A 67 -8.52 -16.66 -2.03
N ALA A 68 -7.74 -17.41 -1.25
CA ALA A 68 -7.07 -16.95 -0.04
C ALA A 68 -5.68 -16.31 -0.30
N ARG A 69 -5.13 -16.40 -1.52
CA ARG A 69 -3.79 -15.92 -1.86
C ARG A 69 -3.85 -14.89 -2.98
N PHE A 70 -2.98 -13.88 -2.90
CA PHE A 70 -2.71 -13.01 -4.04
C PHE A 70 -1.67 -13.68 -4.93
N SER A 71 -2.01 -13.91 -6.20
CA SER A 71 -1.08 -14.41 -7.21
C SER A 71 -0.15 -13.31 -7.71
N ARG A 72 -0.59 -12.05 -7.63
CA ARG A 72 0.19 -10.87 -7.99
C ARG A 72 -0.25 -9.67 -7.18
N ILE A 73 0.72 -8.86 -6.76
CA ILE A 73 0.49 -7.50 -6.26
C ILE A 73 1.28 -6.55 -7.16
N THR A 74 0.64 -5.48 -7.60
CA THR A 74 1.28 -4.40 -8.36
C THR A 74 1.12 -3.10 -7.59
N MET A 75 2.22 -2.39 -7.40
CA MET A 75 2.23 -1.08 -6.75
C MET A 75 2.82 -0.06 -7.71
N ARG A 76 2.13 1.07 -7.88
CA ARG A 76 2.59 2.21 -8.69
C ARG A 76 2.78 3.40 -7.75
N PHE A 77 4.02 3.85 -7.65
CA PHE A 77 4.40 5.04 -6.88
C PHE A 77 4.47 6.25 -7.81
N GLU A 78 3.83 7.33 -7.41
CA GLU A 78 3.89 8.63 -8.09
C GLU A 78 4.49 9.63 -7.11
N ILE A 79 5.75 10.02 -7.35
CA ILE A 79 6.55 10.86 -6.47
C ILE A 79 6.85 12.17 -7.18
N ALA A 80 6.47 13.31 -6.60
CA ALA A 80 6.79 14.62 -7.16
C ALA A 80 7.84 15.35 -6.34
N GLY A 81 8.53 16.30 -6.98
CA GLY A 81 9.64 17.06 -6.37
C GLY A 81 11.01 16.42 -6.53
N VAL A 82 11.08 15.26 -7.18
CA VAL A 82 12.31 14.49 -7.37
C VAL A 82 12.55 14.17 -8.84
N SER A 83 13.80 13.87 -9.18
CA SER A 83 14.16 13.30 -10.48
C SER A 83 13.79 11.81 -10.56
N GLN A 84 13.71 11.27 -11.78
CA GLN A 84 13.41 9.85 -12.00
C GLN A 84 14.41 8.91 -11.28
N PRO A 85 15.75 9.13 -11.34
CA PRO A 85 16.69 8.28 -10.60
C PRO A 85 16.50 8.33 -9.08
N GLN A 86 16.13 9.49 -8.53
CA GLN A 86 15.81 9.60 -7.10
C GLN A 86 14.53 8.82 -6.77
N ALA A 87 13.48 8.93 -7.60
CA ALA A 87 12.26 8.16 -7.40
C ALA A 87 12.53 6.64 -7.43
N GLU A 88 13.36 6.17 -8.36
CA GLU A 88 13.75 4.75 -8.45
C GLU A 88 14.53 4.30 -7.21
N ALA A 89 15.51 5.08 -6.74
CA ALA A 89 16.26 4.76 -5.53
C ALA A 89 15.37 4.69 -4.27
N LEU A 90 14.39 5.59 -4.17
CA LEU A 90 13.39 5.58 -3.10
C LEU A 90 12.53 4.30 -3.14
N VAL A 91 12.03 3.93 -4.33
CA VAL A 91 11.21 2.72 -4.51
C VAL A 91 12.01 1.44 -4.24
N GLU A 92 13.28 1.38 -4.66
CA GLU A 92 14.14 0.22 -4.39
C GLU A 92 14.45 0.07 -2.89
N THR A 93 14.50 1.16 -2.14
CA THR A 93 14.61 1.11 -0.67
C THR A 93 13.40 0.41 -0.04
N TYR A 94 12.20 0.62 -0.56
CA TYR A 94 11.00 -0.11 -0.14
C TYR A 94 11.04 -1.58 -0.55
N ARG A 95 11.52 -1.90 -1.77
CA ARG A 95 11.63 -3.29 -2.25
C ARG A 95 12.63 -4.13 -1.45
N GLY A 96 13.69 -3.52 -0.93
CA GLY A 96 14.75 -4.18 -0.17
C GLY A 96 14.38 -4.53 1.28
N ARG A 97 13.18 -4.20 1.74
CA ARG A 97 12.69 -4.47 3.11
C ARG A 97 11.50 -5.42 3.10
#